data_AF-A0AAU3KJD5-F1
#
_entry.id   AF-A0AAU3KJD5-F1
#
_cell.length_a   1.000
_cell.length_b   1.000
_cell.length_c   1.000
_cell.angle_alpha   90.00
_cell.angle_beta   90.00
_cell.angle_gamma   90.00
#
_symmetry.space_group_name_H-M   'P 1'
#
loop_
_entity.id
_entity.type
_entity.pdbx_description
1 polymer ?
#
loop_
_entity_poly.entity_id
_entity_poly.type
_entity_poly.pdbx_seq_one_letter_code
_entity_poly.pdbx_strand_id
1 'polypeptide(L)'
;MSIPQQHECDPTKPDEAFAWALVGLPGPKHAPMIVHPMVLRQWSQHLWDLGFRHDPEAQTKEYHPPVRGHHHWLNGSGQWKPKGTPRPARITAPDVTVLTPHERADLVEQLHHHGDLDHLVRRNEIEAAPAAASVVQAEAPPQ
;
A
#
# COMPACT_ATOMS: atom_id res chain seq x y z
N MET A 1 -0.06 10.00 7.03
CA MET A 1 -0.70 10.97 6.11
C MET A 1 -0.60 10.43 4.67
N SER A 2 -1.68 10.54 3.90
CA SER A 2 -1.74 10.11 2.50
C SER A 2 -1.23 11.19 1.53
N ILE A 3 -1.00 10.80 0.28
CA ILE A 3 -0.76 11.73 -0.83
C ILE A 3 -2.07 12.47 -1.14
N PRO A 4 -2.11 13.81 -1.18
CA PRO A 4 -3.30 14.57 -1.56
C PRO A 4 -3.75 14.22 -2.98
N GLN A 5 -5.02 13.85 -3.16
CA GLN A 5 -5.61 13.59 -4.48
C GLN A 5 -6.60 14.69 -4.87
N GLN A 6 -6.76 14.91 -6.18
CA GLN A 6 -7.61 15.99 -6.70
C GLN A 6 -9.05 15.94 -6.18
N HIS A 7 -9.66 14.76 -6.09
CA HIS A 7 -11.03 14.59 -5.62
C HIS A 7 -11.18 14.72 -4.09
N GLU A 8 -10.07 14.71 -3.34
CA GLU A 8 -10.05 14.86 -1.88
C GLU A 8 -9.79 16.32 -1.47
N CYS A 9 -9.37 17.18 -2.40
CA CYS A 9 -9.07 18.58 -2.15
C CYS A 9 -10.26 19.49 -2.47
N ASP A 10 -10.58 20.42 -1.58
CA ASP A 10 -11.60 21.45 -1.84
C ASP A 10 -11.02 22.55 -2.76
N PRO A 11 -11.57 22.75 -3.98
CA PRO A 11 -11.07 23.75 -4.92
C PRO A 11 -11.33 25.19 -4.49
N THR A 12 -12.18 25.40 -3.48
CA THR A 12 -12.54 26.73 -2.96
C THR A 12 -11.73 27.14 -1.73
N LYS A 13 -11.01 26.19 -1.11
CA LYS A 13 -10.12 26.47 0.02
C LYS A 13 -8.71 26.79 -0.49
N PRO A 14 -8.19 27.99 -0.19
CA PRO A 14 -6.89 28.44 -0.72
C PRO A 14 -5.72 27.45 -0.51
N ASP A 15 -5.66 26.81 0.65
CA ASP A 15 -4.57 25.91 1.04
C ASP A 15 -4.75 24.46 0.56
N GLU A 16 -5.92 24.11 0.02
CA GLU A 16 -6.20 22.78 -0.57
C GLU A 16 -6.30 22.83 -2.10
N ALA A 17 -6.72 23.97 -2.67
CA ALA A 17 -7.09 24.13 -4.07
C ALA A 17 -6.06 23.59 -5.09
N PHE A 18 -4.77 23.70 -4.77
CA PHE A 18 -3.66 23.28 -5.63
C PHE A 18 -2.77 22.22 -5.00
N ALA A 19 -3.02 21.79 -3.76
CA ALA A 19 -2.14 20.86 -3.05
C ALA A 19 -1.95 19.53 -3.81
N TRP A 20 -3.02 19.02 -4.43
CA TRP A 20 -3.00 17.83 -5.29
C TRP A 20 -2.17 18.01 -6.56
N ALA A 21 -2.05 19.24 -7.09
CA ALA A 21 -1.35 19.52 -8.34
C ALA A 21 0.18 19.62 -8.17
N LEU A 22 0.62 19.74 -6.92
CA LEU A 22 2.03 19.93 -6.55
C LEU A 22 2.71 18.62 -6.11
N VAL A 23 1.99 17.49 -6.13
CA VAL A 23 2.52 16.17 -5.76
C VAL A 23 3.40 15.59 -6.87
N GLY A 24 4.50 14.93 -6.50
CA GLY A 24 5.31 14.12 -7.43
C GLY A 24 5.85 14.88 -8.65
N LEU A 25 6.02 16.20 -8.55
CA LEU A 25 6.61 17.01 -9.60
C LEU A 25 8.07 16.58 -9.88
N PRO A 26 8.56 16.75 -11.11
CA PRO A 26 9.93 16.35 -11.46
C PRO A 26 10.95 17.21 -10.70
N GLY A 27 11.77 16.55 -9.90
CA GLY A 27 12.96 17.11 -9.26
C GLY A 27 14.22 16.92 -10.11
N PRO A 28 15.41 17.12 -9.50
CA PRO A 28 16.70 16.95 -10.18
C PRO A 28 16.81 15.57 -10.83
N LYS A 29 17.36 15.54 -12.06
CA LYS A 29 17.49 14.31 -12.87
C LYS A 29 16.17 13.55 -13.07
N HIS A 30 15.03 14.25 -13.09
CA HIS A 30 13.68 13.68 -13.25
C HIS A 30 13.24 12.73 -12.11
N ALA A 31 13.95 12.73 -10.98
CA ALA A 31 13.48 12.00 -9.80
C ALA A 31 12.21 12.67 -9.23
N PRO A 32 11.24 11.92 -8.70
CA PRO A 32 10.04 12.52 -8.11
C PRO A 32 10.40 13.36 -6.89
N MET A 33 9.94 14.60 -6.86
CA MET A 33 10.09 15.46 -5.69
C MET A 33 9.09 15.04 -4.62
N ILE A 34 9.60 14.54 -3.50
CA ILE A 34 8.80 14.13 -2.35
C ILE A 34 8.74 15.31 -1.38
N VAL A 35 7.57 15.91 -1.27
CA VAL A 35 7.31 17.08 -0.43
C VAL A 35 6.25 16.74 0.61
N HIS A 36 6.47 17.19 1.84
CA HIS A 36 5.53 16.96 2.92
C HIS A 36 4.18 17.66 2.62
N PRO A 37 3.02 17.02 2.89
CA PRO A 37 1.71 17.60 2.57
C PRO A 37 1.46 19.00 3.14
N MET A 38 1.99 19.32 4.33
CA MET A 38 1.88 20.66 4.91
C MET A 38 2.56 21.74 4.05
N VAL A 39 3.70 21.43 3.43
CA VAL A 39 4.41 22.38 2.55
C VAL A 39 3.62 22.58 1.26
N LEU A 40 3.01 21.52 0.73
CA LEU A 40 2.12 21.62 -0.44
C LEU A 40 0.92 22.55 -0.18
N ARG A 41 0.36 22.53 1.04
CA ARG A 41 -0.72 23.44 1.44
C ARG A 41 -0.25 24.90 1.50
N GLN A 42 0.94 25.14 2.04
CA GLN A 42 1.54 26.48 2.06
C GLN A 42 1.78 27.02 0.64
N TRP A 43 2.25 26.17 -0.28
CA TRP A 43 2.41 26.54 -1.69
C TRP A 43 1.05 26.77 -2.39
N SER A 44 0.03 25.97 -2.07
CA SER A 44 -1.33 26.19 -2.56
C SER A 44 -1.86 27.57 -2.14
N GLN A 45 -1.73 27.92 -0.86
CA GLN A 45 -2.10 29.24 -0.35
C GLN A 45 -1.37 30.34 -1.11
N HIS A 46 -0.05 30.18 -1.33
CA HIS A 46 0.73 31.16 -2.07
C HIS A 46 0.23 31.37 -3.50
N LEU A 47 -0.06 30.29 -4.25
CA LEU A 47 -0.63 30.40 -5.60
C LEU A 47 -2.01 31.06 -5.59
N TRP A 48 -2.83 30.77 -4.57
CA TRP A 48 -4.13 31.40 -4.42
C TRP A 48 -4.02 32.91 -4.22
N ASP A 49 -3.10 33.34 -3.36
CA ASP A 49 -2.83 34.76 -3.06
C ASP A 49 -2.29 35.51 -4.29
N LEU A 50 -1.58 34.81 -5.19
CA LEU A 50 -1.18 35.33 -6.50
C LEU A 50 -2.32 35.40 -7.53
N GLY A 51 -3.53 34.95 -7.17
CA GLY A 51 -4.71 35.02 -8.02
C GLY A 51 -4.94 33.82 -8.95
N PHE A 52 -4.18 32.73 -8.80
CA PHE A 52 -4.40 31.52 -9.61
C PHE A 52 -5.75 30.89 -9.31
N ARG A 53 -6.42 30.33 -10.32
CA ARG A 53 -7.63 29.51 -10.18
C ARG A 53 -7.53 28.30 -11.11
N HIS A 54 -8.01 27.16 -10.65
CA HIS A 54 -8.04 25.94 -11.46
C HIS A 54 -9.26 25.97 -12.40
N ASP A 55 -9.01 25.78 -13.70
CA ASP A 55 -10.04 25.56 -14.70
C ASP A 55 -10.10 24.05 -15.05
N PRO A 56 -11.17 23.34 -14.64
CA PRO A 56 -11.32 21.90 -14.92
C PRO A 56 -11.43 21.55 -16.42
N GLU A 57 -11.90 22.48 -17.25
CA GLU A 57 -12.07 22.27 -18.68
C GLU A 57 -10.71 22.32 -19.41
N ALA A 58 -9.82 23.20 -18.96
CA ALA A 58 -8.46 23.33 -19.49
C ALA A 58 -7.47 22.25 -18.98
N GLN A 59 -7.84 21.43 -18.01
CA GLN A 59 -6.96 20.39 -17.46
C GLN A 59 -6.62 19.30 -18.49
N THR A 60 -5.32 19.12 -18.78
CA THR A 60 -4.81 18.12 -19.75
C THR A 60 -4.13 16.90 -19.11
N LYS A 61 -3.85 16.94 -17.81
CA LYS A 61 -3.16 15.88 -17.06
C LYS A 61 -3.90 15.49 -15.80
N GLU A 62 -3.70 14.27 -15.33
CA GLU A 62 -4.22 13.75 -14.07
C GLU A 62 -3.15 12.95 -13.32
N TYR A 63 -3.24 12.92 -11.99
CA TYR A 63 -2.31 12.17 -11.16
C TYR A 63 -2.80 10.73 -10.95
N HIS A 64 -1.94 9.77 -11.23
CA HIS A 64 -2.13 8.35 -10.93
C HIS A 64 -1.33 8.02 -9.68
N PRO A 65 -1.98 7.72 -8.54
CA PRO A 65 -1.28 7.37 -7.32
C PRO A 65 -0.52 6.03 -7.48
N PRO A 66 0.42 5.72 -6.56
CA PRO A 66 1.11 4.44 -6.54
C PRO A 66 0.16 3.23 -6.65
N VAL A 67 0.37 2.38 -7.67
CA VAL A 67 -0.43 1.16 -7.89
C VAL A 67 -0.19 0.11 -6.80
N ARG A 68 0.98 0.16 -6.17
CA ARG A 68 1.43 -0.80 -5.14
C ARG A 68 2.07 -0.08 -3.95
N GLY A 69 2.05 -0.78 -2.81
CA GLY A 69 2.59 -0.27 -1.54
C GLY A 69 1.67 0.74 -0.85
N HIS A 70 2.18 1.31 0.24
CA HIS A 70 1.42 2.28 1.03
C HIS A 70 1.22 3.58 0.27
N HIS A 71 0.03 4.18 0.39
CA HIS A 71 -0.30 5.50 -0.18
C HIS A 71 0.21 6.65 0.71
N HIS A 72 1.27 6.38 1.48
CA HIS A 72 1.92 7.38 2.32
C HIS A 72 2.63 8.41 1.42
N TRP A 73 2.68 9.67 1.86
CA TRP A 73 3.28 10.77 1.06
C TRP A 73 4.75 10.54 0.66
N LEU A 74 5.49 9.71 1.40
CA LEU A 74 6.86 9.29 1.06
C LEU A 74 6.93 8.35 -0.15
N ASN A 75 5.82 7.82 -0.65
CA ASN A 75 5.79 6.97 -1.83
C ASN A 75 5.70 7.82 -3.10
N GLY A 76 6.86 8.22 -3.62
CA GLY A 76 6.98 9.03 -4.84
C GLY A 76 6.73 8.28 -6.16
N SER A 77 6.17 7.07 -6.14
CA SER A 77 6.02 6.24 -7.36
C SER A 77 4.78 6.57 -8.21
N GLY A 78 3.94 7.51 -7.78
CA GLY A 78 2.82 7.99 -8.58
C GLY A 78 3.28 8.81 -9.79
N GLN A 79 2.41 8.93 -10.80
CA GLN A 79 2.76 9.48 -12.10
C GLN A 79 1.71 10.46 -12.61
N TRP A 80 2.15 11.55 -13.21
CA TRP A 80 1.30 12.42 -14.01
C TRP A 80 1.09 11.82 -15.41
N LYS A 81 -0.17 11.64 -15.81
CA LYS A 81 -0.56 11.06 -17.10
C LYS A 81 -1.50 12.00 -17.86
N PRO A 82 -1.65 11.85 -19.19
CA PRO A 82 -2.71 12.54 -19.92
C PRO A 82 -4.09 12.25 -19.30
N LYS A 83 -4.96 13.28 -19.24
CA LYS A 83 -6.33 13.15 -18.74
C LYS A 83 -7.08 12.06 -19.51
N GLY A 84 -7.78 11.18 -18.79
CA GLY A 84 -8.51 10.05 -19.38
C GLY A 84 -7.65 8.81 -19.66
N THR A 85 -6.37 8.79 -19.24
CA THR A 85 -5.56 7.56 -19.28
C THR A 85 -6.20 6.51 -18.35
N PRO A 86 -6.51 5.29 -18.83
CA PRO A 86 -7.08 4.25 -17.99
C PRO A 86 -6.20 3.96 -16.77
N ARG A 87 -6.80 4.03 -15.57
CA ARG A 87 -6.10 3.68 -14.34
C ARG A 87 -6.03 2.14 -14.23
N PRO A 88 -4.84 1.54 -14.03
CA PRO A 88 -4.76 0.10 -13.82
C PRO A 88 -5.54 -0.29 -12.56
N ALA A 89 -6.13 -1.49 -12.57
CA ALA A 89 -6.80 -2.03 -11.39
C ALA A 89 -5.81 -2.03 -10.20
N ARG A 90 -6.31 -1.63 -9.03
CA ARG A 90 -5.51 -1.65 -7.80
C ARG A 90 -5.08 -3.09 -7.55
N ILE A 91 -3.76 -3.31 -7.46
CA ILE A 91 -3.24 -4.63 -7.10
C ILE A 91 -3.44 -4.76 -5.58
N THR A 92 -4.57 -5.37 -5.19
CA THR A 92 -4.84 -5.76 -3.82
C THR A 92 -4.27 -7.15 -3.56
N ALA A 93 -4.16 -7.53 -2.29
CA ALA A 93 -3.98 -8.94 -1.95
C ALA A 93 -5.08 -9.77 -2.64
N PRO A 94 -4.78 -10.97 -3.12
CA PRO A 94 -5.80 -11.90 -3.59
C PRO A 94 -6.85 -12.09 -2.51
N ASP A 95 -8.13 -12.16 -2.91
CA ASP A 95 -9.18 -12.55 -1.99
C ASP A 95 -9.00 -14.02 -1.62
N VAL A 96 -8.58 -14.28 -0.39
CA VAL A 96 -8.33 -15.65 0.07
C VAL A 96 -9.62 -16.46 0.27
N THR A 97 -10.79 -15.82 0.27
CA THR A 97 -12.07 -16.50 0.44
C THR A 97 -12.51 -17.26 -0.81
N VAL A 98 -12.01 -16.86 -1.98
CA VAL A 98 -12.28 -17.56 -3.25
C VAL A 98 -11.35 -18.75 -3.48
N LEU A 99 -10.27 -18.88 -2.69
CA LEU A 99 -9.32 -19.98 -2.79
C LEU A 99 -9.92 -21.28 -2.23
N THR A 100 -9.70 -22.37 -2.97
CA THR A 100 -9.97 -23.72 -2.46
C THR A 100 -9.14 -24.01 -1.20
N PRO A 101 -9.52 -25.02 -0.39
CA PRO A 101 -8.71 -25.41 0.77
C PRO A 101 -7.27 -25.76 0.42
N HIS A 102 -7.02 -26.38 -0.75
CA HIS A 102 -5.69 -26.73 -1.22
C HIS A 102 -4.87 -25.48 -1.56
N GLU A 103 -5.39 -24.58 -2.39
CA GLU A 103 -4.68 -23.35 -2.80
C GLU A 103 -4.35 -22.46 -1.60
N ARG A 104 -5.22 -22.44 -0.59
CA ARG A 104 -4.96 -21.71 0.65
C ARG A 104 -3.86 -22.38 1.49
N ALA A 105 -3.78 -23.71 1.50
CA ALA A 105 -2.67 -24.41 2.14
C ALA A 105 -1.33 -24.10 1.45
N ASP A 106 -1.31 -24.12 0.11
CA ASP A 106 -0.14 -23.74 -0.68
C ASP A 106 0.30 -22.30 -0.40
N LEU A 107 -0.66 -21.36 -0.30
CA LEU A 107 -0.37 -19.97 0.05
C LEU A 107 0.23 -19.83 1.45
N VAL A 108 -0.29 -20.57 2.44
CA VAL A 108 0.25 -20.57 3.80
C VAL A 108 1.67 -21.14 3.82
N GLU A 109 1.94 -22.21 3.07
CA GLU A 109 3.28 -22.78 2.95
C GLU A 109 4.27 -21.79 2.33
N GLN A 110 3.87 -21.08 1.27
CA GLN A 110 4.69 -20.03 0.65
C GLN A 110 5.03 -18.91 1.64
N LEU A 111 4.04 -18.42 2.41
CA LEU A 111 4.23 -17.37 3.40
C LEU A 111 5.13 -17.83 4.57
N HIS A 112 5.01 -19.09 4.99
CA HIS A 112 5.91 -19.68 5.97
C HIS A 112 7.33 -19.82 5.43
N HIS A 113 7.50 -20.33 4.20
CA HIS A 113 8.81 -20.47 3.56
C HIS A 113 9.53 -19.12 3.39
N HIS A 114 8.79 -18.05 3.10
CA HIS A 114 9.33 -16.70 2.99
C HIS A 114 9.65 -16.05 4.35
N GLY A 115 9.29 -16.68 5.47
CA GLY A 115 9.47 -16.16 6.83
C GLY A 115 8.47 -15.07 7.22
N ASP A 116 7.44 -14.82 6.39
CA ASP A 116 6.44 -13.79 6.63
C ASP A 116 5.58 -14.10 7.87
N LEU A 117 5.50 -15.37 8.27
CA LEU A 117 4.72 -15.84 9.43
C LEU A 117 5.55 -15.97 10.71
N ASP A 118 6.87 -15.80 10.69
CA ASP A 118 7.77 -16.05 11.85
C ASP A 118 7.41 -15.24 13.09
N HIS A 119 6.86 -14.04 12.88
CA HIS A 119 6.43 -13.14 13.96
C HIS A 119 5.08 -13.53 14.57
N LEU A 120 4.27 -14.32 13.86
CA LEU A 120 2.96 -14.85 14.30
C LEU A 120 3.09 -16.24 14.90
N VAL A 121 4.04 -17.04 14.39
CA VAL A 121 4.52 -18.26 15.02
C VAL A 121 5.36 -17.86 16.24
N ARG A 122 4.70 -17.34 17.28
CA ARG A 122 5.35 -17.22 18.59
C ARG A 122 5.83 -18.62 18.97
N ARG A 123 7.08 -18.66 19.41
CA ARG A 123 7.87 -19.73 20.05
C ARG A 123 7.14 -20.63 21.09
N ASN A 124 5.83 -20.46 21.31
CA ASN A 124 5.00 -21.13 22.30
C ASN A 124 4.55 -22.56 21.93
N GLU A 125 4.95 -23.11 20.79
CA GLU A 125 4.69 -24.52 20.44
C GLU A 125 5.94 -25.42 20.48
N ILE A 126 7.15 -24.86 20.63
CA ILE A 126 8.38 -25.67 20.68
C ILE A 126 8.62 -26.25 22.09
N GLU A 127 8.09 -25.65 23.16
CA GLU A 127 8.27 -26.13 24.55
C GLU A 127 7.15 -27.07 25.06
N ALA A 128 6.06 -27.25 24.30
CA ALA A 128 4.90 -28.04 24.74
C ALA A 128 4.94 -29.53 24.30
N ALA A 129 6.11 -30.08 24.00
CA ALA A 129 6.28 -31.51 23.79
C ALA A 129 7.25 -32.14 24.82
N PRO A 130 6.82 -32.41 26.06
CA PRO A 130 7.47 -33.42 26.85
C PRO A 130 6.97 -34.81 26.39
N ALA A 131 7.89 -35.56 25.77
CA ALA A 131 8.01 -37.02 25.82
C ALA A 131 6.72 -37.86 25.83
N ALA A 132 6.17 -38.12 24.63
CA ALA A 132 5.40 -39.34 24.38
C ALA A 132 6.22 -40.28 23.48
N ALA A 133 7.37 -40.73 23.98
CA ALA A 133 8.21 -41.74 23.34
C ALA A 133 8.85 -42.64 24.41
N SER A 134 8.11 -43.69 24.82
CA SER A 134 8.51 -44.91 25.54
C SER A 134 7.25 -45.43 26.26
N VAL A 135 6.76 -46.66 26.13
CA VAL A 135 7.43 -47.96 26.03
C VAL A 135 6.47 -48.95 25.35
N VAL A 136 7.01 -49.75 24.43
CA VAL A 136 6.45 -51.03 23.96
C VAL A 136 6.53 -52.06 25.08
N GLN A 137 5.43 -52.74 25.42
CA GLN A 137 5.52 -54.05 26.07
C GLN A 137 4.58 -55.06 25.43
N ALA A 138 5.18 -56.19 25.08
CA ALA A 138 4.64 -57.31 24.33
C ALA A 138 3.71 -58.17 25.20
N GLU A 139 2.61 -58.62 24.60
CA GLU A 139 1.75 -59.67 25.17
C GLU A 139 1.88 -60.91 24.27
N ALA A 140 2.50 -61.97 24.81
CA ALA A 140 2.49 -63.31 24.24
C ALA A 140 1.42 -64.14 24.98
N PRO A 141 0.64 -65.01 24.29
CA PRO A 141 -0.48 -65.71 24.92
C PRO A 141 -0.01 -66.99 25.64
N PRO A 142 -0.73 -67.46 26.68
CA PRO A 142 -0.44 -68.72 27.31
C PRO A 142 -1.20 -69.90 26.66
N GLN A 143 -0.41 -70.93 26.36
CA GLN A 143 -0.67 -72.37 26.15
C GLN A 143 -1.65 -72.83 25.08
#